data_AF-A0A958PVK7-F1
#
_entry.id   AF-A0A958PVK7-F1
#
_cell.length_a   1.000
_cell.length_b   1.000
_cell.length_c   1.000
_cell.angle_alpha   90.00
_cell.angle_beta   90.00
_cell.angle_gamma   90.00
#
_symmetry.space_group_name_H-M   'P 1'
#
loop_
_entity.id
_entity.type
_entity.pdbx_description
1 polymer ?
#
loop_
_entity_poly.entity_id
_entity_poly.type
_entity_poly.pdbx_seq_one_letter_code
_entity_poly.pdbx_strand_id
1 'polypeptide(L)'
;FKKDFVSKVKQLKVGNPSDPTTNIGAVVSKPHMNKVLSYINIAKEEGGTILCGGNQLTIPGFENGYYLEPTVIEVPTDDCRVSQEEIFGPVVTIMPFKSEDDVLQMANKVKYGLSATLWTNNLNRTMRMSNQIQAGIIWVNTWMLRDLRTPFGGVKASGVGREGGFEALRFFTEPKNICIKY
;
A
#
# COMPACT_ATOMS: atom_id res chain seq x y z
N PHE A 1 -10.48 -15.43 -6.40
CA PHE A 1 -9.83 -14.16 -6.01
C PHE A 1 -10.44 -12.95 -6.70
N LYS A 2 -10.12 -12.62 -7.97
CA LYS A 2 -10.59 -11.38 -8.63
C LYS A 2 -12.09 -11.11 -8.45
N LYS A 3 -12.93 -12.10 -8.78
CA LYS A 3 -14.39 -12.04 -8.62
C LYS A 3 -14.82 -11.75 -7.17
N ASP A 4 -14.30 -12.53 -6.22
CA ASP A 4 -14.68 -12.45 -4.80
C ASP A 4 -14.21 -11.14 -4.18
N PHE A 5 -13.00 -10.68 -4.54
CA PHE A 5 -12.42 -9.43 -4.08
C PHE A 5 -13.25 -8.24 -4.56
N VAL A 6 -13.57 -8.16 -5.85
CA VAL A 6 -14.44 -7.10 -6.40
C VAL A 6 -15.83 -7.14 -5.76
N SER A 7 -16.39 -8.33 -5.53
CA SER A 7 -17.69 -8.46 -4.84
C SER A 7 -17.65 -7.88 -3.43
N LYS A 8 -16.57 -8.11 -2.68
CA LYS A 8 -16.37 -7.55 -1.33
C LYS A 8 -16.12 -6.05 -1.36
N VAL A 9 -15.33 -5.54 -2.29
CA VAL A 9 -15.08 -4.09 -2.41
C VAL A 9 -16.37 -3.33 -2.71
N LYS A 10 -17.24 -3.87 -3.57
CA LYS A 10 -18.57 -3.28 -3.86
C LYS A 10 -19.53 -3.22 -2.67
N GLN A 11 -19.26 -3.98 -1.60
CA GLN A 11 -20.05 -3.95 -0.37
C GLN A 11 -19.61 -2.84 0.60
N LEU A 12 -18.46 -2.19 0.37
CA LEU A 12 -17.96 -1.14 1.25
C LEU A 12 -18.84 0.11 1.17
N LYS A 13 -19.36 0.54 2.31
CA LYS A 13 -20.16 1.76 2.43
C LYS A 13 -19.25 2.98 2.54
N VAL A 14 -19.34 3.88 1.57
CA VAL A 14 -18.71 5.21 1.62
C VAL A 14 -19.70 6.19 2.24
N GLY A 15 -19.25 7.02 3.19
CA GLY A 15 -20.16 7.95 3.87
C GLY A 15 -19.50 8.80 4.95
N ASN A 16 -20.33 9.43 5.77
CA ASN A 16 -19.88 10.24 6.90
C ASN A 16 -19.01 9.40 7.85
N PRO A 17 -17.77 9.82 8.20
CA PRO A 17 -16.90 9.09 9.10
C PRO A 17 -17.45 8.93 10.53
N SER A 18 -18.43 9.74 10.94
CA SER A 18 -19.10 9.61 12.24
C SER A 18 -20.25 8.58 12.24
N ASP A 19 -20.67 8.07 11.08
CA ASP A 19 -21.67 6.99 10.98
C ASP A 19 -20.97 5.64 11.23
N PRO A 20 -21.37 4.86 12.25
CA PRO A 20 -20.72 3.59 12.60
C PRO A 20 -20.83 2.52 11.51
N THR A 21 -21.73 2.70 10.53
CA THR A 21 -21.89 1.79 9.39
C THR A 21 -21.01 2.15 8.20
N THR A 22 -20.37 3.32 8.20
CA THR A 22 -19.42 3.75 7.18
C THR A 22 -18.13 2.93 7.27
N ASN A 23 -17.67 2.40 6.14
CA ASN A 23 -16.37 1.72 6.06
C ASN A 23 -15.27 2.67 5.58
N ILE A 24 -15.59 3.60 4.68
CA ILE A 24 -14.63 4.50 4.03
C ILE A 24 -15.16 5.94 4.05
N GLY A 25 -14.37 6.86 4.59
CA GLY A 25 -14.67 8.30 4.60
C GLY A 25 -14.18 9.04 3.36
N ALA A 26 -14.30 10.37 3.38
CA ALA A 26 -13.72 11.24 2.36
C ALA A 26 -12.19 11.21 2.39
N VAL A 27 -11.57 11.48 1.25
CA VAL A 27 -10.14 11.80 1.22
C VAL A 27 -9.87 13.19 1.78
N VAL A 28 -8.63 13.46 2.21
CA VAL A 28 -8.29 14.62 3.04
C VAL A 28 -8.53 15.99 2.37
N SER A 29 -8.47 16.09 1.04
CA SER A 29 -8.56 17.38 0.35
C SER A 29 -9.00 17.25 -1.12
N LYS A 30 -9.53 18.35 -1.68
CA LYS A 30 -9.90 18.43 -3.11
C LYS A 30 -8.72 18.19 -4.05
N PRO A 31 -7.52 18.78 -3.85
CA PRO A 31 -6.37 18.46 -4.68
C PRO A 31 -5.99 16.98 -4.62
N HIS A 32 -6.11 16.35 -3.45
CA HIS A 32 -5.82 14.91 -3.31
C HIS A 32 -6.86 14.06 -4.04
N MET A 33 -8.15 14.38 -3.93
CA MET A 33 -9.20 13.73 -4.72
C MET A 33 -8.95 13.83 -6.22
N ASN A 34 -8.60 15.03 -6.71
CA ASN A 34 -8.28 15.25 -8.12
C ASN A 34 -7.05 14.46 -8.57
N LYS A 35 -6.02 14.34 -7.72
CA LYS A 35 -4.86 13.48 -7.97
C LYS A 35 -5.32 12.03 -8.13
N VAL A 36 -6.11 11.50 -7.19
CA VAL A 36 -6.57 10.10 -7.28
C VAL A 36 -7.38 9.84 -8.56
N LEU A 37 -8.30 10.75 -8.91
CA LEU A 37 -9.08 10.67 -10.13
C LEU A 37 -8.21 10.73 -11.40
N SER A 38 -7.15 11.54 -11.41
CA SER A 38 -6.24 11.59 -12.57
C SER A 38 -5.49 10.28 -12.77
N TYR A 39 -5.07 9.58 -11.70
CA TYR A 39 -4.47 8.25 -11.81
C TYR A 39 -5.44 7.18 -12.32
N ILE A 40 -6.72 7.28 -11.97
CA ILE A 40 -7.75 6.38 -12.52
C ILE A 40 -7.88 6.59 -14.04
N ASN A 41 -7.73 7.82 -14.53
CA ASN A 41 -7.71 8.09 -15.97
C ASN A 41 -6.42 7.60 -16.64
N ILE A 42 -5.26 7.84 -16.03
CA ILE A 42 -3.96 7.30 -16.50
C ILE A 42 -4.03 5.78 -16.64
N ALA A 43 -4.63 5.07 -15.67
CA ALA A 43 -4.81 3.63 -15.76
C ALA A 43 -5.56 3.22 -17.02
N LYS A 44 -6.64 3.92 -17.40
CA LYS A 44 -7.41 3.63 -18.61
C LYS A 44 -6.58 3.90 -19.87
N GLU A 45 -5.82 4.99 -19.88
CA GLU A 45 -4.93 5.36 -20.99
C GLU A 45 -3.81 4.33 -21.20
N GLU A 46 -3.30 3.73 -20.12
CA GLU A 46 -2.25 2.69 -20.14
C GLU A 46 -2.81 1.25 -20.29
N GLY A 47 -4.09 1.11 -20.65
CA GLY A 47 -4.71 -0.21 -20.92
C GLY A 47 -5.17 -0.99 -19.69
N GLY A 48 -5.22 -0.35 -18.53
CA GLY A 48 -5.83 -0.88 -17.31
C GLY A 48 -7.35 -0.97 -17.41
N THR A 49 -7.91 -2.03 -16.83
CA THR A 49 -9.36 -2.29 -16.78
C THR A 49 -9.90 -1.93 -15.40
N ILE A 50 -10.83 -0.98 -15.33
CA ILE A 50 -11.53 -0.65 -14.08
C ILE A 50 -12.59 -1.72 -13.80
N LEU A 51 -12.37 -2.54 -12.77
CA LEU A 51 -13.27 -3.64 -12.42
C LEU A 51 -14.45 -3.17 -11.55
N CYS A 52 -14.24 -2.14 -10.74
CA CYS A 52 -15.28 -1.41 -10.00
C CYS A 52 -14.76 -0.05 -9.52
N GLY A 53 -15.69 0.82 -9.16
CA GLY A 53 -15.39 2.16 -8.64
C GLY A 53 -14.89 3.10 -9.73
N GLY A 54 -14.00 4.01 -9.34
CA GLY A 54 -13.34 4.94 -10.25
C GLY A 54 -13.99 6.31 -10.35
N ASN A 55 -15.04 6.57 -9.57
CA ASN A 55 -15.82 7.81 -9.64
C ASN A 55 -15.83 8.58 -8.31
N GLN A 56 -16.11 9.88 -8.40
CA GLN A 56 -16.48 10.68 -7.26
C GLN A 56 -17.90 10.32 -6.79
N LEU A 57 -18.11 10.35 -5.48
CA LEU A 57 -19.43 10.19 -4.87
C LEU A 57 -19.91 11.51 -4.27
N THR A 58 -21.22 11.72 -4.34
CA THR A 58 -21.92 12.76 -3.60
C THR A 58 -22.73 12.10 -2.50
N ILE A 59 -22.40 12.40 -1.24
CA ILE A 59 -23.10 11.83 -0.08
C ILE A 59 -24.18 12.83 0.37
N PRO A 60 -25.46 12.43 0.50
CA PRO A 60 -26.51 13.32 0.98
C PRO A 60 -26.18 13.95 2.33
N GLY A 61 -26.34 15.27 2.45
CA GLY A 61 -25.97 16.07 3.61
C GLY A 61 -24.47 16.37 3.74
N PHE A 62 -23.64 15.84 2.84
CA PHE A 62 -22.19 16.04 2.79
C PHE A 62 -21.70 16.25 1.35
N GLU A 63 -22.48 16.97 0.54
CA GLU A 63 -22.28 17.09 -0.92
C GLU A 63 -20.94 17.75 -1.28
N ASN A 64 -20.39 18.57 -0.38
CA ASN A 64 -19.10 19.24 -0.54
C ASN A 64 -17.89 18.38 -0.13
N GLY A 65 -18.12 17.14 0.34
CA GLY A 65 -17.05 16.24 0.76
C GLY A 65 -16.32 15.59 -0.41
N TYR A 66 -15.09 15.16 -0.16
CA TYR A 66 -14.19 14.60 -1.16
C TYR A 66 -14.28 13.06 -1.18
N TYR A 67 -15.45 12.53 -1.52
CA TYR A 67 -15.71 11.09 -1.49
C TYR A 67 -15.39 10.43 -2.83
N LEU A 68 -14.76 9.25 -2.76
CA LEU A 68 -14.40 8.44 -3.92
C LEU A 68 -14.90 7.02 -3.74
N GLU A 69 -15.32 6.39 -4.83
CA GLU A 69 -15.60 4.96 -4.83
C GLU A 69 -14.30 4.15 -4.63
N PRO A 70 -14.32 3.09 -3.80
CA PRO A 70 -13.23 2.13 -3.72
C PRO A 70 -13.01 1.50 -5.10
N THR A 71 -11.80 1.66 -5.63
CA THR A 71 -11.50 1.36 -7.03
C THR A 71 -10.57 0.15 -7.13
N VAL A 72 -10.94 -0.82 -7.96
CA VAL A 72 -10.08 -1.97 -8.30
C VAL A 72 -9.73 -1.90 -9.77
N ILE A 73 -8.44 -1.90 -10.07
CA ILE A 73 -7.91 -1.78 -11.43
C ILE A 73 -7.13 -3.05 -11.75
N GLU A 74 -7.49 -3.75 -12.82
CA GLU A 74 -6.64 -4.79 -13.39
C GLU A 74 -5.66 -4.15 -14.37
N VAL A 75 -4.37 -4.38 -14.17
CA VAL A 75 -3.30 -3.77 -14.96
C VAL A 75 -2.59 -4.82 -15.82
N PRO A 76 -2.18 -4.47 -17.05
CA PRO A 76 -1.57 -5.44 -17.97
C PRO A 76 -0.08 -5.70 -17.69
N THR A 77 0.61 -4.77 -17.03
CA THR A 77 2.07 -4.83 -16.78
C THR A 77 2.44 -4.02 -15.54
N ASP A 78 3.56 -4.36 -14.91
CA ASP A 78 4.14 -3.63 -13.78
C ASP A 78 4.88 -2.36 -14.19
N ASP A 79 5.06 -2.11 -15.50
CA ASP A 79 5.62 -0.86 -16.02
C ASP A 79 4.63 0.31 -16.04
N CYS A 80 3.33 0.06 -15.82
CA CYS A 80 2.32 1.12 -15.81
C CYS A 80 2.48 2.05 -14.59
N ARG A 81 2.12 3.32 -14.75
CA ARG A 81 2.31 4.34 -13.72
C ARG A 81 1.55 4.03 -12.44
N VAL A 82 0.35 3.46 -12.53
CA VAL A 82 -0.43 3.06 -11.36
C VAL A 82 0.17 1.88 -10.57
N SER A 83 1.14 1.16 -11.14
CA SER A 83 1.95 0.16 -10.42
C SER A 83 3.27 0.72 -9.89
N GLN A 84 3.75 1.85 -10.43
CA GLN A 84 5.06 2.43 -10.10
C GLN A 84 5.00 3.68 -9.20
N GLU A 85 3.86 4.39 -9.21
CA GLU A 85 3.66 5.66 -8.52
C GLU A 85 2.62 5.52 -7.38
N GLU A 86 2.87 6.20 -6.26
CA GLU A 86 1.97 6.15 -5.12
C GLU A 86 0.74 7.07 -5.35
N ILE A 87 -0.42 6.44 -5.55
CA ILE A 87 -1.71 7.12 -5.70
C ILE A 87 -2.17 7.72 -4.36
N PHE A 88 -2.04 6.93 -3.27
CA PHE A 88 -2.44 7.29 -1.90
C PHE A 88 -3.95 7.55 -1.72
N GLY A 89 -4.79 6.84 -2.47
CA GLY A 89 -6.25 6.88 -2.38
C GLY A 89 -6.86 5.48 -2.21
N PRO A 90 -8.20 5.35 -2.18
CA PRO A 90 -8.89 4.07 -2.08
C PRO A 90 -8.85 3.31 -3.42
N VAL A 91 -7.65 3.07 -3.95
CA VAL A 91 -7.38 2.43 -5.25
C VAL A 91 -6.40 1.28 -5.03
N VAL A 92 -6.71 0.13 -5.61
CA VAL A 92 -5.82 -1.03 -5.62
C VAL A 92 -5.68 -1.56 -7.05
N THR A 93 -4.45 -1.90 -7.42
CA THR A 93 -4.15 -2.59 -8.68
C THR A 93 -4.04 -4.10 -8.44
N ILE A 94 -4.47 -4.89 -9.42
CA ILE A 94 -4.29 -6.34 -9.42
C ILE A 94 -3.63 -6.78 -10.71
N MET A 95 -2.72 -7.75 -10.60
CA MET A 95 -1.98 -8.30 -11.74
C MET A 95 -1.72 -9.78 -11.50
N PRO A 96 -1.98 -10.66 -12.49
CA PRO A 96 -1.64 -12.06 -12.38
C PRO A 96 -0.13 -12.27 -12.55
N PHE A 97 0.38 -13.34 -11.95
CA PHE A 97 1.74 -13.83 -12.14
C PHE A 97 1.72 -15.35 -12.34
N LYS A 98 2.79 -15.93 -12.89
CA LYS A 98 2.85 -17.37 -13.20
C LYS A 98 3.85 -18.12 -12.32
N SER A 99 4.97 -17.51 -11.96
CA SER A 99 6.01 -18.12 -11.14
C SER A 99 6.37 -17.30 -9.89
N GLU A 100 7.04 -17.93 -8.93
CA GLU A 100 7.58 -17.28 -7.73
C GLU A 100 8.66 -16.24 -8.11
N ASP A 101 9.48 -16.54 -9.11
CA ASP A 101 10.52 -15.64 -9.60
C ASP A 101 9.92 -14.42 -10.31
N ASP A 102 8.87 -14.62 -11.12
CA ASP A 102 8.18 -13.54 -11.82
C ASP A 102 7.64 -12.51 -10.81
N VAL A 103 6.88 -12.99 -9.81
CA VAL A 103 6.25 -12.09 -8.83
C VAL A 103 7.28 -11.44 -7.91
N LEU A 104 8.39 -12.11 -7.62
CA LEU A 104 9.50 -11.51 -6.86
C LEU A 104 10.14 -10.36 -7.64
N GLN A 105 10.38 -10.53 -8.95
CA GLN A 105 10.88 -9.46 -9.80
C GLN A 105 9.91 -8.29 -9.84
N MET A 106 8.62 -8.56 -10.07
CA MET A 106 7.57 -7.53 -10.10
C MET A 106 7.49 -6.75 -8.79
N ALA A 107 7.50 -7.44 -7.64
CA ALA A 107 7.45 -6.80 -6.33
C ALA A 107 8.67 -5.90 -6.04
N ASN A 108 9.84 -6.26 -6.57
CA ASN A 108 11.08 -5.53 -6.36
C ASN A 108 11.35 -4.45 -7.41
N LYS A 109 10.66 -4.43 -8.55
CA LYS A 109 10.89 -3.50 -9.67
C LYS A 109 10.51 -2.05 -9.35
N VAL A 110 9.71 -1.83 -8.31
CA VAL A 110 9.34 -0.48 -7.87
C VAL A 110 10.46 0.20 -7.08
N LYS A 111 10.55 1.53 -7.20
CA LYS A 111 11.53 2.38 -6.48
C LYS A 111 11.31 2.41 -4.96
N TYR A 112 10.15 1.98 -4.49
CA TYR A 112 9.76 1.96 -3.09
C TYR A 112 10.08 0.62 -2.42
N GLY A 113 10.12 0.62 -1.08
CA GLY A 113 10.44 -0.55 -0.28
C GLY A 113 10.01 -0.39 1.17
N LEU A 114 8.79 0.11 1.41
CA LEU A 114 8.28 0.30 2.77
C LEU A 114 7.88 -1.03 3.41
N SER A 115 6.83 -1.66 2.87
CA SER A 115 6.30 -2.92 3.37
C SER A 115 5.80 -3.82 2.25
N ALA A 116 5.65 -5.11 2.55
CA ALA A 116 4.98 -6.08 1.69
C ALA A 116 4.18 -7.10 2.51
N THR A 117 3.21 -7.75 1.86
CA THR A 117 2.46 -8.86 2.46
C THR A 117 2.48 -10.07 1.53
N LEU A 118 2.79 -11.24 2.10
CA LEU A 118 2.77 -12.53 1.43
C LEU A 118 1.67 -13.43 2.03
N TRP A 119 0.83 -14.03 1.18
CA TRP A 119 -0.18 -15.00 1.58
C TRP A 119 0.19 -16.39 1.04
N THR A 120 0.58 -17.32 1.91
CA THR A 120 0.90 -18.70 1.53
C THR A 120 0.88 -19.65 2.73
N ASN A 121 0.54 -20.91 2.48
CA ASN A 121 0.64 -22.01 3.47
C ASN A 121 1.96 -22.78 3.38
N ASN A 122 2.87 -22.41 2.46
CA ASN A 122 4.14 -23.09 2.27
C ASN A 122 5.26 -22.39 3.02
N LEU A 123 5.78 -23.03 4.08
CA LEU A 123 6.84 -22.47 4.93
C LEU A 123 8.12 -22.16 4.14
N ASN A 124 8.54 -23.05 3.24
CA ASN A 124 9.76 -22.83 2.45
C ASN A 124 9.61 -21.62 1.53
N ARG A 125 8.43 -21.42 0.93
CA ARG A 125 8.12 -20.20 0.16
C ARG A 125 8.13 -18.97 1.04
N THR A 126 7.53 -19.03 2.23
CA THR A 126 7.58 -17.92 3.19
C THR A 126 9.02 -17.50 3.46
N MET A 127 9.89 -18.45 3.81
CA MET A 127 11.28 -18.14 4.13
C MET A 127 12.05 -17.58 2.92
N ARG A 128 11.86 -18.13 1.71
CA ARG A 128 12.53 -17.63 0.51
C ARG A 128 12.04 -16.25 0.06
N MET A 129 10.73 -16.05 0.01
CA MET A 129 10.13 -14.82 -0.49
C MET A 129 10.38 -13.66 0.48
N SER A 130 10.13 -13.85 1.77
CA SER A 130 10.31 -12.78 2.76
C SER A 130 11.76 -12.29 2.86
N ASN A 131 12.74 -13.16 2.60
CA ASN A 131 14.16 -12.77 2.56
C ASN A 131 14.57 -12.01 1.29
N GLN A 132 13.88 -12.24 0.17
CA GLN A 132 14.26 -11.67 -1.14
C GLN A 132 13.45 -10.42 -1.51
N ILE A 133 12.27 -10.23 -0.92
CA ILE A 133 11.48 -9.01 -1.11
C ILE A 133 12.23 -7.83 -0.47
N GLN A 134 12.45 -6.77 -1.25
CA GLN A 134 13.18 -5.59 -0.85
C GLN A 134 12.26 -4.57 -0.20
N ALA A 135 11.77 -4.90 1.00
CA ALA A 135 10.99 -4.01 1.84
C ALA A 135 11.47 -4.06 3.30
N GLY A 136 11.25 -2.99 4.05
CA GLY A 136 11.68 -2.95 5.45
C GLY A 136 10.80 -3.76 6.40
N ILE A 137 9.57 -4.10 5.98
CA ILE A 137 8.60 -4.85 6.78
C ILE A 137 7.90 -5.87 5.89
N ILE A 138 7.90 -7.14 6.29
CA ILE A 138 7.18 -8.21 5.59
C ILE A 138 6.16 -8.84 6.52
N TRP A 139 4.88 -8.80 6.15
CA TRP A 139 3.83 -9.54 6.83
C TRP A 139 3.52 -10.84 6.09
N VAL A 140 3.38 -11.94 6.82
CA VAL A 140 3.01 -13.24 6.25
C VAL A 140 1.66 -13.65 6.80
N ASN A 141 0.70 -13.92 5.92
CA ASN A 141 -0.68 -14.28 6.25
C ASN A 141 -1.39 -13.30 7.19
N THR A 142 -1.02 -12.02 7.14
CA THR A 142 -1.64 -10.94 7.90
C THR A 142 -1.48 -9.61 7.19
N TRP A 143 -2.28 -8.62 7.56
CA TRP A 143 -2.21 -7.26 7.03
C TRP A 143 -2.15 -6.26 8.18
N MET A 144 -1.16 -5.37 8.14
CA MET A 144 -1.03 -4.24 9.05
C MET A 144 -1.00 -4.61 10.54
N LEU A 145 -0.55 -5.82 10.89
CA LEU A 145 -0.33 -6.22 12.28
C LEU A 145 0.94 -5.52 12.79
N ARG A 146 0.76 -4.34 13.38
CA ARG A 146 1.86 -3.48 13.83
C ARG A 146 2.08 -3.61 15.34
N ASP A 147 3.31 -3.91 15.73
CA ASP A 147 3.80 -3.81 17.11
C ASP A 147 4.81 -2.65 17.19
N LEU A 148 4.56 -1.67 18.08
CA LEU A 148 5.38 -0.47 18.21
C LEU A 148 6.81 -0.74 18.72
N ARG A 149 7.07 -1.94 19.24
CA ARG A 149 8.40 -2.39 19.66
C ARG A 149 9.24 -2.92 18.50
N THR A 150 8.62 -3.24 17.38
CA THR A 150 9.32 -3.71 16.18
C THR A 150 9.75 -2.53 15.32
N PRO A 151 10.90 -2.62 14.61
CA PRO A 151 11.36 -1.54 13.76
C PRO A 151 10.40 -1.34 12.59
N PHE A 152 10.02 -0.08 12.34
CA PHE A 152 9.17 0.34 11.24
C PHE A 152 9.92 1.34 10.37
N GLY A 153 10.00 1.08 9.07
CA GLY A 153 10.62 1.99 8.11
C GLY A 153 11.05 1.25 6.86
N GLY A 154 11.22 1.97 5.76
CA GLY A 154 11.47 1.38 4.46
C GLY A 154 12.94 1.24 4.08
N VAL A 155 13.16 0.67 2.91
CA VAL A 155 14.42 0.72 2.15
C VAL A 155 14.18 1.46 0.82
N LYS A 156 15.22 1.62 -0.01
CA LYS A 156 15.16 2.33 -1.29
C LYS A 156 14.64 3.77 -1.11
N ALA A 157 13.72 4.23 -1.98
CA ALA A 157 13.13 5.56 -1.90
C ALA A 157 12.08 5.71 -0.79
N SER A 158 11.78 4.68 0.00
CA SER A 158 10.82 4.74 1.11
C SER A 158 11.40 5.27 2.43
N GLY A 159 12.67 5.69 2.43
CA GLY A 159 13.30 6.38 3.55
C GLY A 159 14.56 5.69 4.07
N VAL A 160 15.19 6.35 5.05
CA VAL A 160 16.40 5.90 5.75
C VAL A 160 16.11 5.94 7.26
N GLY A 161 16.65 4.99 8.00
CA GLY A 161 16.40 4.84 9.43
C GLY A 161 15.16 3.99 9.74
N ARG A 162 14.88 3.82 11.03
CA ARG A 162 13.75 3.03 11.53
C ARG A 162 13.15 3.73 12.75
N GLU A 163 11.82 3.75 12.79
CA GLU A 163 11.04 4.09 13.98
C GLU A 163 10.76 2.82 14.80
N GLY A 164 10.35 2.98 16.05
CA GLY A 164 9.97 1.86 16.91
C GLY A 164 11.14 1.13 17.58
N GLY A 165 10.83 0.49 18.70
CA GLY A 165 11.79 -0.29 19.48
C GLY A 165 13.09 0.45 19.83
N PHE A 166 14.18 -0.30 19.86
CA PHE A 166 15.52 0.23 20.15
C PHE A 166 16.13 1.04 19.01
N GLU A 167 15.62 0.90 17.78
CA GLU A 167 16.16 1.65 16.63
C GLU A 167 15.82 3.14 16.72
N ALA A 168 14.59 3.47 17.14
CA ALA A 168 14.25 4.85 17.46
C ALA A 168 15.12 5.41 18.60
N LEU A 169 15.33 4.64 19.67
CA LEU A 169 16.18 5.07 20.79
C LEU A 169 17.61 5.37 20.31
N ARG A 170 18.21 4.48 19.51
CA ARG A 170 19.54 4.67 18.93
C ARG A 170 19.59 5.94 18.08
N PHE A 171 18.59 6.15 17.23
CA PHE A 171 18.51 7.34 16.36
C PHE A 171 18.45 8.65 17.15
N PHE A 172 17.76 8.66 18.29
CA PHE A 172 17.66 9.83 19.18
C PHE A 172 18.82 9.94 20.20
N THR A 173 19.88 9.15 20.05
CA THR A 173 21.09 9.20 20.90
C THR A 173 22.37 9.36 20.09
N GLU A 174 23.36 10.05 20.64
CA GLU A 174 24.68 10.23 20.02
C GLU A 174 25.73 9.34 20.74
N PRO A 175 26.34 8.35 20.07
CA PRO A 175 27.39 7.54 20.68
C PRO A 175 28.64 8.38 20.94
N LYS A 176 29.18 8.32 22.16
CA LYS A 176 30.43 9.01 22.56
C LYS A 176 31.44 7.99 23.08
N ASN A 177 32.60 7.90 22.42
CA ASN A 177 33.73 7.11 22.89
C ASN A 177 34.74 7.99 23.62
N ILE A 178 35.15 7.59 24.82
CA ILE A 178 36.22 8.25 25.60
C ILE A 178 37.29 7.20 25.87
N CYS A 179 38.48 7.39 25.31
CA CYS A 179 39.63 6.52 25.51
C CYS A 179 40.65 7.22 26.39
N ILE A 180 41.13 6.54 27.43
CA ILE A 180 42.14 7.04 28.37
C ILE A 180 43.31 6.04 28.37
N LYS A 181 44.52 6.53 28.10
CA LYS A 181 45.77 5.77 28.21
C LYS A 181 46.62 6.39 29.31
N TYR A 182 46.93 5.60 30.34
CA TYR A 182 47.94 5.89 31.34
C TYR A 182 49.10 4.90 31.20
#